data_AF-A0A7Y2ZJ55-F1
#
_entry.id   AF-A0A7Y2ZJ55-F1
#
_cell.length_a   1.000
_cell.length_b   1.000
_cell.length_c   1.000
_cell.angle_alpha   90.00
_cell.angle_beta   90.00
_cell.angle_gamma   90.00
#
_symmetry.space_group_name_H-M   'P 1'
#
loop_
_entity.id
_entity.type
_entity.pdbx_description
1 polymer ?
#
loop_
_entity_poly.entity_id
_entity_poly.type
_entity_poly.pdbx_seq_one_letter_code
_entity_poly.pdbx_strand_id
1 'polypeptide(L)'
;LMGWALATDPDPARRRPTLAVGLVEDVARLTRNGDPFVLDVLAAAYAGEGDFPPAIGAAQQALTLARASGDTALAEGIAARIALYEAGRPYIR
;
A
#
# COMPACT_ATOMS: atom_id res chain seq x y z
N LEU A 1 7.15 10.19 5.30
CA LEU A 1 7.47 9.98 3.87
C LEU A 1 6.38 10.61 3.02
N MET A 2 6.75 11.42 2.02
CA MET A 2 5.83 12.27 1.24
C MET A 2 4.79 11.47 0.40
N GLY A 3 5.07 10.20 0.08
CA GLY A 3 4.20 9.37 -0.77
C GLY A 3 2.84 9.01 -0.15
N TRP A 4 2.75 8.93 1.17
CA TRP A 4 1.50 8.56 1.83
C TRP A 4 0.46 9.70 1.83
N ALA A 5 0.93 10.96 1.88
CA ALA A 5 0.06 12.14 1.82
C ALA A 5 -0.52 12.36 0.41
N LEU A 6 0.23 12.04 -0.65
CA LEU A 6 -0.22 12.21 -2.03
C LEU A 6 -1.22 11.12 -2.47
N ALA A 7 -1.18 9.94 -1.85
CA ALA A 7 -2.06 8.83 -2.17
C ALA A 7 -3.44 8.93 -1.48
N THR A 8 -3.53 9.63 -0.34
CA THR A 8 -4.73 9.67 0.50
C THR A 8 -5.48 11.01 0.46
N ASP A 9 -5.05 11.95 -0.40
CA ASP A 9 -5.68 13.27 -0.48
C ASP A 9 -7.15 13.17 -0.94
N PRO A 10 -8.11 13.77 -0.20
CA PRO A 10 -9.53 13.77 -0.56
C PRO A 10 -9.84 14.58 -1.82
N ASP A 11 -8.92 15.43 -2.30
CA ASP A 11 -9.09 16.20 -3.53
C ASP A 11 -8.65 15.38 -4.77
N PRO A 12 -9.58 14.93 -5.65
CA PRO A 12 -9.24 14.14 -6.83
C PRO A 12 -8.37 14.90 -7.84
N ALA A 13 -8.30 16.24 -7.78
CA ALA A 13 -7.39 17.02 -8.64
C ALA A 13 -5.93 17.00 -8.14
N ARG A 14 -5.70 16.64 -6.87
CA ARG A 14 -4.36 16.51 -6.25
C ARG A 14 -3.90 15.08 -6.12
N ARG A 15 -4.84 14.13 -6.16
CA ARG A 15 -4.54 12.72 -6.35
C ARG A 15 -3.76 12.61 -7.66
N ARG A 16 -2.45 12.42 -7.57
CA ARG A 16 -1.56 12.11 -8.71
C ARG A 16 -1.13 10.65 -8.61
N PRO A 17 -2.07 9.73 -8.79
CA PRO A 17 -1.83 8.35 -8.44
C PRO A 17 -0.78 7.72 -9.39
N THR A 18 -0.60 8.26 -10.60
CA THR A 18 0.39 7.78 -11.58
C THR A 18 1.83 8.09 -11.14
N LEU A 19 2.00 9.21 -10.42
CA LEU A 19 3.27 9.57 -9.77
C LEU A 19 3.50 8.71 -8.51
N ALA A 20 2.43 8.29 -7.82
CA ALA A 20 2.54 7.37 -6.69
C ALA A 20 2.97 5.96 -7.15
N VAL A 21 2.41 5.44 -8.24
CA VAL A 21 2.85 4.16 -8.83
C VAL A 21 4.33 4.23 -9.24
N GLY A 22 4.74 5.27 -9.96
CA GLY A 22 6.15 5.43 -10.36
C GLY A 22 7.11 5.54 -9.17
N LEU A 23 6.75 6.32 -8.14
CA LEU A 23 7.56 6.47 -6.93
C LEU A 23 7.62 5.18 -6.13
N VAL A 24 6.52 4.42 -6.06
CA VAL A 24 6.47 3.22 -5.23
C VAL A 24 7.03 2.00 -5.96
N GLU A 25 7.01 1.95 -7.29
CA GLU A 25 7.82 0.99 -8.06
C GLU A 25 9.33 1.21 -7.86
N ASP A 26 9.78 2.46 -7.85
CA ASP A 26 11.18 2.79 -7.54
C ASP A 26 11.54 2.37 -6.11
N VAL A 27 10.65 2.62 -5.14
CA VAL A 27 10.85 2.19 -3.75
C VAL A 27 10.82 0.66 -3.64
N ALA A 28 9.91 -0.05 -4.32
CA ALA A 28 9.86 -1.51 -4.33
C ALA A 28 11.14 -2.13 -4.93
N ARG A 29 11.66 -1.55 -6.03
CA ARG A 29 12.96 -1.92 -6.62
C ARG A 29 14.13 -1.67 -5.65
N LEU A 30 14.13 -0.53 -4.96
CA LEU A 30 15.20 -0.15 -4.03
C LEU A 30 15.20 -0.97 -2.74
N THR A 31 14.02 -1.42 -2.28
CA THR A 31 13.87 -2.11 -0.98
C THR A 31 14.03 -3.63 -1.08
N ARG A 32 14.36 -4.17 -2.27
CA ARG A 32 14.45 -5.62 -2.57
C ARG A 32 13.28 -6.44 -1.99
N ASN A 33 12.05 -5.90 -1.99
CA ASN A 33 10.86 -6.57 -1.42
C ASN A 33 10.97 -7.01 0.07
N GLY A 34 11.86 -6.42 0.87
CA GLY A 34 12.15 -6.91 2.23
C GLY A 34 11.42 -6.23 3.38
N ASP A 35 10.89 -5.02 3.18
CA ASP A 35 10.26 -4.24 4.26
C ASP A 35 8.72 -4.32 4.16
N PRO A 36 8.03 -4.90 5.17
CA PRO A 36 6.58 -4.98 5.18
C PRO A 36 5.89 -3.61 5.13
N PHE A 37 6.49 -2.55 5.69
CA PHE A 37 5.91 -1.21 5.62
C PHE A 37 5.92 -0.65 4.19
N VAL A 38 7.01 -0.89 3.45
CA VAL A 38 7.12 -0.44 2.06
C VAL A 38 6.10 -1.14 1.16
N LEU A 39 5.95 -2.45 1.32
CA LEU A 39 4.98 -3.23 0.56
C LEU A 39 3.53 -2.81 0.87
N ASP A 40 3.26 -2.42 2.11
CA ASP A 40 1.95 -1.89 2.49
C ASP A 40 1.64 -0.52 1.87
N VAL A 41 2.64 0.37 1.79
CA VAL A 41 2.51 1.66 1.08
C VAL A 41 2.26 1.44 -0.42
N LEU A 42 2.92 0.44 -1.03
CA LEU A 42 2.67 0.04 -2.41
C LEU A 42 1.24 -0.43 -2.61
N ALA A 43 0.73 -1.24 -1.70
CA ALA A 43 -0.65 -1.70 -1.74
C ALA A 43 -1.64 -0.54 -1.68
N ALA A 44 -1.41 0.44 -0.79
CA ALA A 44 -2.24 1.63 -0.68
C ALA A 44 -2.20 2.50 -1.96
N ALA A 45 -1.04 2.60 -2.61
CA ALA A 45 -0.89 3.33 -3.87
C ALA A 45 -1.67 2.67 -5.01
N TYR A 46 -1.54 1.35 -5.19
CA TYR A 46 -2.33 0.61 -6.19
C TYR A 46 -3.83 0.73 -5.92
N ALA A 47 -4.26 0.59 -4.67
CA ALA A 47 -5.67 0.75 -4.32
C ALA A 47 -6.17 2.18 -4.57
N GLY A 48 -5.32 3.20 -4.37
CA GLY A 48 -5.64 4.60 -4.66
C GLY A 48 -5.88 4.92 -6.14
N GLU A 49 -5.27 4.15 -7.05
CA GLU A 49 -5.57 4.14 -8.49
C GLU A 49 -6.84 3.36 -8.85
N GLY A 50 -7.40 2.59 -7.91
CA GLY A 50 -8.45 1.62 -8.18
C GLY A 50 -7.94 0.29 -8.72
N ASP A 51 -6.63 0.06 -8.74
CA ASP A 51 -6.02 -1.20 -9.16
C ASP A 51 -5.91 -2.17 -7.97
N PHE A 52 -7.04 -2.76 -7.60
CA PHE A 52 -7.14 -3.60 -6.40
C PHE A 52 -6.41 -4.94 -6.47
N PRO A 53 -6.36 -5.68 -7.60
CA PRO A 53 -5.63 -6.95 -7.66
C PRO A 53 -4.14 -6.83 -7.29
N PRO A 54 -3.34 -5.89 -7.85
CA PRO A 54 -1.96 -5.70 -7.42
C PRO A 54 -1.85 -5.14 -6.00
N ALA A 55 -2.83 -4.34 -5.54
CA ALA A 55 -2.88 -3.88 -4.16
C ALA A 55 -2.98 -5.03 -3.15
N ILE A 56 -3.89 -5.98 -3.39
CA ILE A 56 -4.07 -7.15 -2.53
C ILE A 56 -2.80 -8.00 -2.51
N GLY A 57 -2.19 -8.23 -3.68
CA GLY A 57 -0.94 -9.00 -3.77
C GLY A 57 0.20 -8.39 -2.94
N ALA A 58 0.41 -7.07 -3.06
CA ALA A 58 1.43 -6.36 -2.28
C ALA A 58 1.13 -6.39 -0.77
N ALA A 59 -0.12 -6.18 -0.38
CA ALA A 59 -0.53 -6.22 1.02
C ALA A 59 -0.40 -7.62 1.64
N GLN A 60 -0.67 -8.70 0.90
CA GLN A 60 -0.47 -10.06 1.38
C GLN A 60 1.01 -10.39 1.63
N GLN A 61 1.90 -9.91 0.76
CA GLN A 61 3.34 -10.03 0.98
C GLN A 61 3.78 -9.23 2.21
N ALA A 62 3.30 -7.98 2.35
CA ALA A 62 3.53 -7.16 3.53
C ALA A 62 3.07 -7.86 4.81
N LEU A 63 1.87 -8.45 4.80
CA LEU A 63 1.31 -9.17 5.94
C LEU A 63 2.18 -10.37 6.34
N THR A 64 2.68 -11.10 5.35
CA THR A 64 3.56 -12.26 5.57
C THR A 64 4.85 -11.85 6.26
N LEU A 65 5.48 -10.77 5.77
CA LEU A 65 6.71 -10.24 6.35
C LEU A 65 6.50 -9.64 7.75
N ALA A 66 5.40 -8.89 7.97
CA ALA A 66 5.06 -8.33 9.28
C ALA A 66 4.82 -9.41 10.33
N ARG A 67 4.16 -10.52 9.95
CA ARG A 67 4.02 -11.70 10.82
C ARG A 67 5.36 -12.36 11.10
N ALA A 68 6.22 -12.49 10.09
CA ALA A 68 7.55 -13.09 10.26
C ALA A 68 8.48 -12.25 11.14
N SER A 69 8.33 -10.92 11.14
CA SER A 69 9.08 -10.00 12.00
C SER A 69 8.51 -9.88 13.42
N GLY A 70 7.34 -10.47 13.70
CA GLY A 70 6.64 -10.34 14.98
C GLY A 70 5.94 -8.99 15.18
N ASP A 71 5.85 -8.16 14.15
CA ASP A 71 5.15 -6.87 14.19
C ASP A 71 3.64 -7.07 13.99
N THR A 72 3.00 -7.49 15.09
CA THR A 72 1.57 -7.79 15.14
C THR A 72 0.69 -6.57 14.86
N ALA A 73 1.08 -5.38 15.32
CA ALA A 73 0.36 -4.14 15.07
C ALA A 73 0.35 -3.79 13.56
N LEU A 74 1.49 -3.94 12.90
CA LEU A 74 1.58 -3.75 11.45
C LEU A 74 0.75 -4.81 10.70
N ALA A 75 0.85 -6.08 11.10
CA ALA A 75 0.09 -7.17 10.51
C ALA A 75 -1.44 -6.96 10.59
N GLU A 76 -1.96 -6.52 11.73
CA GLU A 76 -3.39 -6.21 11.89
C GLU A 76 -3.83 -5.05 11.01
N GLY A 77 -3.02 -3.98 10.95
CA GLY A 77 -3.30 -2.85 10.07
C GLY A 77 -3.33 -3.24 8.59
N ILE A 78 -2.40 -4.10 8.16
CA ILE A 78 -2.34 -4.60 6.78
C ILE A 78 -3.56 -5.47 6.47
N ALA A 79 -3.94 -6.37 7.39
CA ALA A 79 -5.11 -7.24 7.22
C ALA A 79 -6.42 -6.43 7.05
N ALA A 80 -6.59 -5.35 7.83
CA ALA A 80 -7.73 -4.45 7.68
C ALA A 80 -7.75 -3.76 6.30
N ARG A 81 -6.59 -3.38 5.78
CA ARG A 81 -6.48 -2.78 4.43
C ARG A 81 -6.76 -3.80 3.32
N ILE A 82 -6.33 -5.04 3.46
CA ILE A 82 -6.68 -6.13 2.52
C ILE A 82 -8.20 -6.25 2.38
N ALA A 83 -8.93 -6.29 3.50
CA ALA A 83 -10.38 -6.39 3.49
C ALA A 83 -11.06 -5.20 2.75
N LEU A 84 -10.50 -4.00 2.84
CA LEU A 84 -10.97 -2.85 2.07
C LEU A 84 -10.70 -3.03 0.57
N TYR A 85 -9.51 -3.48 0.20
CA TYR A 85 -9.14 -3.69 -1.20
C TYR A 85 -9.97 -4.81 -1.85
N GLU A 86 -10.26 -5.88 -1.12
CA GLU A 86 -11.17 -6.95 -1.56
C GLU A 86 -12.60 -6.43 -1.79
N ALA A 87 -13.03 -5.43 -1.02
CA ALA A 87 -14.30 -4.73 -1.22
C ALA A 87 -14.26 -3.67 -2.34
N GLY A 88 -13.14 -3.55 -3.07
CA GLY A 88 -12.95 -2.53 -4.11
C GLY A 88 -12.91 -1.11 -3.54
N ARG A 89 -12.46 -0.95 -2.30
CA ARG A 89 -12.41 0.32 -1.58
C ARG A 89 -10.96 0.69 -1.30
N PRO A 90 -10.47 1.87 -1.72
CA PRO A 90 -9.16 2.33 -1.31
C PRO A 90 -9.15 2.64 0.18
N TYR A 91 -7.97 2.52 0.79
CA TYR A 91 -7.76 3.03 2.14
C TYR A 91 -7.64 4.54 2.09
N ILE A 92 -8.64 5.24 2.63
CA ILE A 92 -8.65 6.69 2.79
C ILE A 92 -8.46 6.95 4.28
N ARG A 93 -7.47 7.78 4.64
CA ARG A 93 -7.21 8.15 6.03
C ARG A 93 -8.21 9.19 6.53
#